data_AF-A0A7Y4MV78-F1
#
_entry.id   AF-A0A7Y4MV78-F1
#
_cell.length_a   1.000
_cell.length_b   1.000
_cell.length_c   1.000
_cell.angle_alpha   90.00
_cell.angle_beta   90.00
_cell.angle_gamma   90.00
#
_symmetry.space_group_name_H-M   'P 1'
#
loop_
_entity.id
_entity.type
_entity.pdbx_description
1 polymer ?
#
loop_
_entity_poly.entity_id
_entity_poly.type
_entity_poly.pdbx_seq_one_letter_code
_entity_poly.pdbx_strand_id
1 'polypeptide(L)' 'QVGLGSDYDGMVPLPRGMKDVTGLPLLTEALLRRHPPSWVERVMGGNFRRFFQETLGG' A
#
# COMPACT_ATOMS: atom_id res chain seq x y z
N GLN A 1 -9.65 8.03 4.09
CA GLN A 1 -9.29 6.97 3.12
C GLN A 1 -7.79 7.02 2.94
N VAL A 2 -7.11 5.88 2.82
CA VAL A 2 -5.63 5.80 2.81
C VAL A 2 -5.20 4.86 1.68
N GLY A 3 -4.12 5.21 0.99
CA GLY A 3 -3.48 4.39 -0.05
C GLY A 3 -1.96 4.42 0.08
N LEU A 4 -1.28 3.51 -0.62
CA LEU A 4 0.18 3.42 -0.65
C LEU A 4 0.75 4.00 -1.95
N GLY A 5 1.82 4.77 -1.84
CA GLY A 5 2.66 5.20 -2.96
C GLY A 5 4.10 5.29 -2.47
N SER A 6 4.92 4.31 -2.87
CA SER A 6 6.28 4.14 -2.35
C SER A 6 7.32 5.02 -3.05
N ASP A 7 7.03 5.46 -4.27
CA ASP A 7 8.00 6.13 -5.14
C ASP A 7 9.30 5.33 -5.29
N TYR A 8 9.20 4.00 -5.42
CA TYR A 8 10.36 3.17 -5.78
C TYR A 8 10.95 3.67 -7.10
N ASP A 9 12.28 3.69 -7.18
CA ASP A 9 13.07 4.27 -8.28
C ASP A 9 12.91 5.80 -8.46
N GLY A 10 12.02 6.45 -7.71
CA GLY A 10 12.10 7.87 -7.42
C GLY A 10 13.28 8.10 -6.48
N MET A 11 14.04 9.18 -6.63
CA MET A 11 15.30 9.40 -5.88
C MET A 11 15.10 9.73 -4.39
N VAL A 12 14.10 9.11 -3.75
CA VAL A 12 13.72 9.25 -2.36
C VAL A 12 14.39 8.15 -1.53
N PRO A 13 15.00 8.49 -0.38
CA PRO A 13 15.53 7.49 0.54
C PRO A 13 14.43 6.57 1.05
N LEU A 14 14.59 5.26 0.85
CA LEU A 14 13.63 4.27 1.32
C LEU A 14 13.80 3.96 2.82
N PRO A 15 12.74 3.49 3.50
CA PRO A 15 12.83 3.03 4.88
C PRO A 15 13.89 1.94 5.06
N ARG A 16 14.57 1.93 6.22
CA ARG A 16 15.57 0.90 6.53
C ARG A 16 14.97 -0.50 6.44
N GLY A 17 15.65 -1.40 5.73
CA GLY A 17 15.20 -2.76 5.49
C GLY A 17 14.26 -2.93 4.29
N MET A 18 13.80 -1.84 3.67
CA MET A 18 12.93 -1.85 2.50
C MET A 18 13.72 -1.32 1.29
N LYS A 19 14.35 -2.21 0.53
CA LYS A 19 15.25 -1.83 -0.58
C LYS A 19 14.52 -1.57 -1.89
N ASP A 20 13.43 -2.29 -2.12
CA ASP A 20 12.66 -2.27 -3.36
C ASP A 20 11.25 -2.83 -3.09
N VAL A 21 10.49 -3.06 -4.15
CA VAL A 21 9.12 -3.60 -4.12
C VAL A 21 8.98 -4.93 -3.37
N THR A 22 10.04 -5.73 -3.25
CA THR A 22 10.02 -6.98 -2.49
C THR A 22 9.81 -6.76 -1.00
N GLY A 23 9.94 -5.53 -0.51
CA GLY A 23 9.70 -5.15 0.88
C GLY A 23 8.22 -4.96 1.25
N LEU A 24 7.29 -4.91 0.29
CA LEU A 24 5.86 -4.70 0.57
C LEU A 24 5.26 -5.69 1.59
N PRO A 25 5.63 -6.99 1.62
CA PRO A 25 5.19 -7.90 2.68
C PRO A 25 5.56 -7.46 4.10
N LEU A 26 6.71 -6.81 4.29
CA LEU A 26 7.13 -6.29 5.61
C LEU A 26 6.17 -5.20 6.10
N LEU A 27 5.72 -4.34 5.19
CA LEU A 27 4.71 -3.32 5.48
C LEU A 27 3.36 -3.96 5.83
N THR A 28 2.92 -4.95 5.05
CA THR A 28 1.69 -5.70 5.33
C THR A 28 1.72 -6.33 6.73
N GLU A 29 2.83 -7.00 7.09
CA GLU A 29 3.00 -7.61 8.41
C GLU A 29 2.97 -6.56 9.54
N ALA A 30 3.65 -5.43 9.34
CA ALA A 30 3.63 -4.33 10.31
C ALA A 30 2.23 -3.72 10.51
N LEU A 31 1.44 -3.61 9.45
CA LEU A 31 0.06 -3.12 9.51
C LEU A 31 -0.88 -4.15 10.16
N LEU A 32 -0.74 -5.43 9.85
CA LEU A 32 -1.55 -6.51 10.45
C LEU A 32 -1.35 -6.64 11.96
N ARG A 33 -0.16 -6.28 12.47
CA ARG A 33 0.08 -6.19 13.92
C ARG A 33 -0.71 -5.09 14.63
N ARG A 34 -1.24 -4.11 13.89
CA ARG A 34 -1.85 -2.88 14.45
C ARG A 34 -3.29 -2.65 14.02
N HIS A 35 -3.74 -3.30 12.96
CA HIS A 35 -5.02 -3.03 12.32
C HIS A 35 -5.75 -4.32 11.91
N PRO A 36 -7.10 -4.30 11.85
CA PRO A 36 -7.88 -5.42 11.35
C PRO A 36 -7.51 -5.79 9.90
N PRO A 37 -7.51 -7.09 9.54
CA PRO A 37 -7.18 -7.54 8.18
C PRO A 37 -7.99 -6.84 7.09
N SER A 38 -9.31 -6.65 7.30
CA SER A 38 -10.20 -5.96 6.36
C SER A 38 -9.82 -4.50 6.11
N TRP A 39 -9.22 -3.83 7.10
CA TRP A 39 -8.71 -2.48 6.92
C TRP A 39 -7.38 -2.50 6.14
N VAL A 40 -6.50 -3.46 6.42
CA VAL A 40 -5.22 -3.62 5.71
C VAL A 40 -5.46 -3.94 4.24
N GLU A 41 -6.37 -4.85 3.90
CA GLU A 41 -6.76 -5.17 2.52
C GLU A 41 -7.18 -3.91 1.73
N ARG A 42 -7.92 -3.01 2.39
CA ARG A 42 -8.31 -1.74 1.79
C ARG A 42 -7.12 -0.84 1.50
N VAL A 43 -6.15 -0.75 2.41
CA VAL A 43 -4.93 0.07 2.22
C VAL A 43 -4.02 -0.52 1.15
N MET A 44 -3.87 -1.84 1.12
CA MET A 44 -2.99 -2.54 0.17
C MET A 44 -3.47 -2.51 -1.28
N GLY A 45 -4.68 -2.00 -1.54
CA GLY A 45 -5.16 -1.80 -2.92
C GLY A 45 -6.68 -1.71 -3.04
N GLY A 46 -7.45 -2.17 -2.05
CA GLY A 46 -8.92 -2.13 -2.14
C GLY A 46 -9.49 -0.73 -2.31
N ASN A 47 -8.93 0.28 -1.65
CA ASN A 47 -9.34 1.67 -1.80
C ASN A 47 -9.04 2.20 -3.21
N PHE A 48 -7.87 1.87 -3.79
CA PHE A 48 -7.54 2.26 -5.16
C PHE A 48 -8.43 1.56 -6.19
N ARG A 49 -8.68 0.26 -6.01
CA ARG A 49 -9.59 -0.49 -6.88
C ARG A 49 -10.98 0.14 -6.92
N ARG A 50 -11.54 0.45 -5.75
CA ARG A 50 -12.82 1.15 -5.64
C ARG A 50 -12.79 2.50 -6.35
N PHE A 51 -11.76 3.31 -6.11
CA PHE A 51 -11.59 4.61 -6.74
C PHE A 51 -11.53 4.53 -8.27
N PHE A 52 -10.77 3.59 -8.82
CA PHE A 52 -10.69 3.38 -10.27
C PHE A 52 -12.01 2.91 -10.85
N GLN A 53 -12.75 2.05 -10.17
CA GLN A 53 -14.09 1.63 -10.61
C GLN A 53 -15.07 2.81 -10.65
N GLU A 54 -15.06 3.66 -9.62
CA GLU A 54 -15.92 4.85 -9.54
C GLU A 54 -15.54 5.93 -10.59
N THR A 55 -14.26 6.01 -10.96
CA THR A 55 -13.73 7.09 -11.82
C THR A 55 -13.63 6.71 -13.30
N LEU A 56 -13.26 5.45 -13.59
CA LEU A 56 -12.98 4.96 -14.95
C LEU A 56 -14.06 4.01 -15.48
N GLY A 57 -15.03 3.60 -14.65
CA GLY A 57 -16.07 2.64 -15.01
C GLY A 57 -17.24 3.20 -15.81
N GLY A 58 -17.05 4.31 -16.53
CA GLY A 58 -18.02 4.92 -17.45
C GLY A 58 -17.82 4.43 -18.88
#